data_AF-A0A7C6H5S6-F1
#
_entry.id   AF-A0A7C6H5S6-F1
#
_cell.length_a   1.000
_cell.length_b   1.000
_cell.length_c   1.000
_cell.angle_alpha   90.00
_cell.angle_beta   90.00
_cell.angle_gamma   90.00
#
_symmetry.space_group_name_H-M   'P 1'
#
loop_
_entity.id
_entity.type
_entity.pdbx_description
1 polymer ?
#
loop_
_entity_poly.entity_id
_entity_poly.type
_entity_poly.pdbx_seq_one_letter_code
_entity_poly.pdbx_strand_id
1 'polypeptide(L)'
;MDEMIGSGELIVPKAGPKPTRTISTENLAMIFESIERIEGWTGSMCRGMCAMYFASGLRPSELRLAEYNDLDLKKEKIFVSNPKGKSNWATKVWVDFIRQDMLPLMRYDKERAECLRENGFREAKYLFPNLHWHTGHYSENSFRKVARHISAEAGVDFSLKMFLATLCNLTVNGDLSRLPAMSVQTR
;
A
#
# COMPACT_ATOMS: atom_id res chain seq x y z
N MET A 1 -31.73 8.32 29.71
CA MET A 1 -30.37 8.75 29.28
C MET A 1 -30.23 8.61 27.78
N ASP A 2 -30.52 7.44 27.19
CA ASP A 2 -30.51 7.26 25.72
C ASP A 2 -31.54 8.13 24.97
N GLU A 3 -32.73 8.35 25.54
CA GLU A 3 -33.73 9.27 24.97
C GLU A 3 -33.24 10.73 24.93
N MET A 4 -32.41 11.16 25.89
CA MET A 4 -31.85 12.52 25.95
C MET A 4 -30.67 12.71 24.99
N ILE A 5 -29.95 11.62 24.66
CA ILE A 5 -28.92 11.60 23.62
C ILE A 5 -29.57 11.64 22.23
N GLY A 6 -30.68 10.90 22.05
CA GLY A 6 -31.47 10.89 20.81
C GLY A 6 -32.21 12.20 20.54
N SER A 7 -32.68 12.89 21.59
CA SER A 7 -33.35 14.20 21.49
C SER A 7 -32.40 15.38 21.28
N GLY A 8 -31.09 15.19 21.49
CA GLY A 8 -30.08 16.25 21.41
C GLY A 8 -30.00 17.16 22.64
N GLU A 9 -30.77 16.88 23.70
CA GLU A 9 -30.72 17.61 24.98
C GLU A 9 -29.41 17.35 25.75
N LEU A 10 -28.76 16.21 25.49
CA LEU A 10 -27.45 15.87 26.03
C LEU A 10 -26.40 15.77 24.91
N ILE A 11 -25.53 16.77 24.81
CA ILE A 11 -24.37 16.72 23.91
C ILE A 11 -23.26 15.91 24.59
N VAL A 12 -23.10 14.65 24.19
CA VAL A 12 -21.97 13.84 24.61
C VAL A 12 -20.72 14.31 23.83
N PRO A 13 -19.61 14.69 24.50
CA PRO A 13 -18.38 15.03 23.81
C PRO A 13 -17.96 13.88 22.90
N LYS A 14 -17.78 14.17 21.60
CA LYS A 14 -17.20 13.17 20.69
C LYS A 14 -15.80 12.86 21.19
N ALA A 15 -15.48 11.58 21.33
CA ALA A 15 -14.12 11.16 21.64
C ALA A 15 -13.13 11.85 20.70
N GLY A 16 -12.06 12.41 21.26
CA GLY A 16 -11.02 13.07 20.49
C GLY A 16 -10.42 12.16 19.42
N PRO A 17 -9.72 12.72 18.41
CA PRO A 17 -9.13 11.93 17.35
C PRO A 17 -8.17 10.88 17.93
N LYS A 18 -8.33 9.62 17.52
CA LYS A 18 -7.41 8.54 17.91
C LYS A 18 -6.04 8.80 17.28
N PRO A 19 -4.93 8.53 17.99
CA PRO A 19 -3.59 8.64 17.42
C PRO A 19 -3.44 7.81 16.14
N THR A 20 -2.79 8.39 15.13
CA THR A 20 -2.48 7.67 13.90
C THR A 20 -1.50 6.54 14.20
N ARG A 21 -1.90 5.30 13.94
CA ARG A 21 -1.06 4.12 14.15
C ARG A 21 0.03 4.03 13.07
N THR A 22 1.29 3.98 13.48
CA THR A 22 2.48 3.78 12.63
C THR A 22 3.17 2.46 12.96
N ILE A 23 4.11 2.05 12.11
CA ILE A 23 5.01 0.90 12.31
C ILE A 23 6.32 1.45 12.89
N SER A 24 6.85 0.85 13.96
CA SER A 24 8.17 1.23 14.47
C SER A 24 9.29 0.78 13.53
N THR A 25 10.49 1.33 13.69
CA THR A 25 11.67 0.96 12.89
C THR A 25 12.03 -0.52 13.03
N GLU A 26 11.91 -1.06 14.24
CA GLU A 26 12.19 -2.47 14.56
C GLU A 26 11.17 -3.37 13.87
N ASN A 27 9.88 -3.01 13.98
CA ASN A 27 8.80 -3.74 13.32
C ASN A 27 8.87 -3.65 11.79
N LEU A 28 9.33 -2.53 11.23
CA LEU A 28 9.60 -2.40 9.81
C LEU A 28 10.70 -3.38 9.38
N ALA A 29 11.82 -3.43 10.12
CA ALA A 29 12.90 -4.37 9.84
C ALA A 29 12.40 -5.82 9.87
N MET A 30 11.65 -6.20 10.92
CA MET A 30 11.04 -7.53 11.03
C MET A 30 10.12 -7.85 9.85
N ILE A 31 9.28 -6.89 9.42
CA ILE A 31 8.42 -7.06 8.23
C ILE A 31 9.27 -7.29 6.98
N PHE A 32 10.28 -6.46 6.73
CA PHE A 32 11.11 -6.60 5.52
C PHE A 32 11.97 -7.85 5.52
N GLU A 33 12.46 -8.31 6.68
CA GLU A 33 13.15 -9.60 6.81
C GLU A 33 12.18 -10.78 6.58
N SER A 34 10.94 -10.66 7.05
CA SER A 34 9.93 -11.72 6.94
C SER A 34 9.54 -12.03 5.49
N ILE A 35 9.34 -11.00 4.66
CA ILE A 35 8.91 -11.15 3.27
C ILE A 35 9.99 -11.76 2.35
N GLU A 36 11.24 -11.75 2.79
CA GLU A 36 12.35 -12.41 2.10
C GLU A 36 12.31 -13.94 2.28
N ARG A 37 11.69 -14.44 3.35
CA ARG A 37 11.54 -15.88 3.63
C ARG A 37 10.30 -16.50 2.99
N ILE A 38 9.36 -15.68 2.52
CA ILE A 38 8.13 -16.15 1.89
C ILE A 38 8.44 -16.54 0.45
N GLU A 39 8.21 -17.80 0.11
CA GLU A 39 8.46 -18.37 -1.21
C GLU A 39 7.26 -18.26 -2.16
N GLY A 40 7.52 -18.55 -3.44
CA GLY A 40 6.51 -18.59 -4.51
C GLY A 40 5.87 -17.24 -4.82
N TRP A 41 4.77 -17.29 -5.58
CA TRP A 41 4.06 -16.09 -6.02
C TRP A 41 3.57 -15.21 -4.86
N THR A 42 3.15 -15.82 -3.75
CA THR A 42 2.77 -15.08 -2.54
C THR A 42 3.94 -14.25 -2.01
N GLY A 43 5.14 -14.83 -1.97
CA GLY A 43 6.36 -14.12 -1.60
C GLY A 43 6.67 -12.93 -2.50
N SER A 44 6.56 -13.14 -3.81
CA SER A 44 6.71 -12.06 -4.79
C SER A 44 5.72 -10.93 -4.56
N MET A 45 4.45 -11.26 -4.33
CA MET A 45 3.45 -10.24 -3.99
C MET A 45 3.80 -9.51 -2.70
N CYS A 46 4.23 -10.21 -1.64
CA CYS A 46 4.62 -9.59 -0.37
C CYS A 46 5.73 -8.55 -0.57
N ARG A 47 6.78 -8.91 -1.32
CA ARG A 47 7.91 -8.02 -1.63
C ARG A 47 7.50 -6.82 -2.45
N GLY A 48 6.77 -7.04 -3.54
CA GLY A 48 6.24 -5.95 -4.37
C GLY A 48 5.33 -5.01 -3.58
N MET A 49 4.41 -5.57 -2.77
CA MET A 49 3.48 -4.78 -1.96
C MET A 49 4.21 -3.94 -0.91
N CYS A 50 5.08 -4.53 -0.09
CA CYS A 50 5.79 -3.80 0.95
C CYS A 50 6.69 -2.71 0.36
N ALA A 51 7.46 -3.04 -0.69
CA ALA A 51 8.34 -2.07 -1.35
C ALA A 51 7.55 -0.89 -1.93
N MET A 52 6.49 -1.17 -2.71
CA MET A 52 5.73 -0.11 -3.36
C MET A 52 4.92 0.71 -2.38
N TYR A 53 4.26 0.11 -1.37
CA TYR A 53 3.54 0.89 -0.37
C TYR A 53 4.46 1.81 0.43
N PHE A 54 5.65 1.32 0.81
CA PHE A 54 6.57 2.12 1.59
C PHE A 54 7.34 3.14 0.75
N ALA A 55 7.53 2.89 -0.55
CA ALA A 55 8.08 3.85 -1.49
C ALA A 55 7.14 5.02 -1.80
N SER A 56 5.84 4.73 -1.98
CA SER A 56 4.90 5.65 -2.65
C SER A 56 3.72 6.11 -1.78
N GLY A 57 3.54 5.55 -0.59
CA GLY A 57 2.42 5.88 0.31
C GLY A 57 1.03 5.66 -0.30
N LEU A 58 0.91 4.88 -1.37
CA LEU A 58 -0.38 4.63 -2.01
C LEU A 58 -1.39 4.03 -1.03
N ARG A 59 -2.66 4.41 -1.17
CA ARG A 59 -3.74 3.77 -0.43
C ARG A 59 -3.89 2.31 -0.88
N PRO A 60 -4.38 1.41 -0.01
CA PRO A 60 -4.46 -0.01 -0.36
C PRO A 60 -5.18 -0.31 -1.66
N SER A 61 -6.30 0.38 -1.92
CA SER A 61 -7.07 0.23 -3.15
C SER A 61 -6.36 0.73 -4.40
N GLU A 62 -5.50 1.74 -4.27
CA GLU A 62 -4.80 2.36 -5.40
C GLU A 62 -3.76 1.40 -5.96
N LEU A 63 -2.91 0.81 -5.11
CA LEU A 63 -1.93 -0.17 -5.56
C LEU A 63 -2.58 -1.48 -6.04
N ARG A 64 -3.62 -1.96 -5.32
CA ARG A 64 -4.34 -3.18 -5.71
C ARG A 64 -4.97 -3.09 -7.10
N LEU A 65 -5.37 -1.90 -7.50
CA LEU A 65 -6.01 -1.62 -8.79
C LEU A 65 -5.06 -0.95 -9.80
N ALA A 66 -3.77 -0.83 -9.47
CA ALA A 66 -2.78 -0.28 -10.38
C ALA A 66 -2.60 -1.20 -11.59
N GLU A 67 -2.55 -0.60 -12.77
CA GLU A 67 -2.21 -1.30 -14.00
C GLU A 67 -0.69 -1.38 -14.14
N TYR A 68 -0.18 -2.35 -14.90
CA TYR A 68 1.27 -2.48 -15.09
C TYR A 68 1.87 -1.23 -15.76
N ASN A 69 1.12 -0.62 -16.69
CA ASN A 69 1.50 0.61 -17.38
C ASN A 69 1.48 1.86 -16.48
N ASP A 70 0.93 1.77 -15.26
CA ASP A 70 1.01 2.87 -14.30
C ASP A 70 2.42 3.00 -13.69
N LEU A 71 3.25 1.95 -13.75
CA LEU A 71 4.57 1.91 -13.13
C LEU A 71 5.66 2.42 -14.09
N ASP A 72 6.45 3.40 -13.66
CA ASP A 72 7.64 3.89 -14.36
C ASP A 72 8.84 3.77 -13.42
N LEU A 73 9.50 2.61 -13.41
CA LEU A 73 10.69 2.37 -12.57
C LEU A 73 11.88 3.24 -13.00
N LYS A 74 11.97 3.65 -14.26
CA LYS A 74 13.06 4.50 -14.76
C LYS A 74 12.94 5.93 -14.23
N LYS A 75 11.72 6.44 -14.11
CA LYS A 75 11.42 7.75 -13.50
C LYS A 75 11.00 7.64 -12.03
N GLU A 76 11.11 6.45 -11.46
CA GLU A 76 10.87 6.16 -10.05
C GLU A 76 9.52 6.68 -9.54
N LYS A 77 8.46 6.43 -10.30
CA LYS A 77 7.13 6.94 -10.02
C LYS A 77 6.03 5.99 -10.46
N ILE A 78 4.83 6.20 -9.93
CA ILE A 78 3.64 5.43 -10.26
C ILE A 78 2.44 6.34 -10.50
N PHE A 79 1.66 6.05 -11.54
CA PHE A 79 0.44 6.76 -11.88
C PHE A 79 -0.76 6.20 -11.11
N VAL A 80 -1.54 7.08 -10.49
CA VAL A 80 -2.71 6.69 -9.72
C VAL A 80 -3.94 6.77 -10.61
N SER A 81 -4.16 5.71 -11.38
CA SER A 81 -5.29 5.58 -12.32
C SER A 81 -6.65 5.40 -11.62
N ASN A 82 -6.63 4.85 -10.41
CA ASN A 82 -7.80 4.53 -9.59
C ASN A 82 -7.71 5.14 -8.18
N PRO A 83 -7.73 6.49 -8.07
CA PRO A 83 -7.60 7.16 -6.79
C PRO A 83 -8.81 6.83 -5.89
N LYS A 84 -8.55 6.69 -4.60
CA LYS A 84 -9.62 6.42 -3.64
C LYS A 84 -10.54 7.64 -3.54
N GLY A 85 -11.86 7.45 -3.62
CA GLY A 85 -12.82 8.58 -3.57
C GLY A 85 -13.07 9.24 -4.93
N LYS A 86 -12.82 8.51 -6.02
CA LYS A 86 -13.02 8.91 -7.43
C LYS A 86 -14.39 9.53 -7.74
N SER A 87 -15.41 9.30 -6.90
CA SER A 87 -16.75 9.89 -7.05
C SER A 87 -16.90 11.31 -6.49
N ASN A 88 -15.94 11.79 -5.69
CA ASN A 88 -16.11 13.04 -4.93
C ASN A 88 -15.07 14.10 -5.30
N TRP A 89 -13.76 13.84 -5.12
CA TRP A 89 -12.73 14.89 -5.24
C TRP A 89 -11.33 14.39 -5.68
N ALA A 90 -11.18 13.09 -5.94
CA ALA A 90 -9.86 12.48 -6.08
C ALA A 90 -9.37 12.49 -7.55
N THR A 91 -8.22 13.14 -7.81
CA THR A 91 -7.64 13.29 -9.14
C THR A 91 -6.61 12.20 -9.44
N LYS A 92 -6.56 11.74 -10.69
CA LYS A 92 -5.48 10.86 -11.17
C LYS A 92 -4.18 11.65 -11.27
N VAL A 93 -3.10 11.14 -10.70
CA VAL A 93 -1.84 11.88 -10.59
C VAL A 93 -0.64 10.95 -10.60
N TRP A 94 0.50 11.45 -11.06
CA TRP A 94 1.79 10.78 -10.86
C TRP A 94 2.28 11.01 -9.43
N VAL A 95 2.78 9.95 -8.80
CA VAL A 95 3.37 10.00 -7.46
C VAL A 95 4.79 9.45 -7.52
N ASP A 96 5.74 10.23 -7.03
CA ASP A 96 7.14 9.84 -6.96
C ASP A 96 7.38 8.87 -5.80
N PHE A 97 8.39 8.00 -5.96
CA PHE A 97 8.88 7.15 -4.89
C PHE A 97 9.78 7.97 -3.95
N ILE A 98 9.26 8.25 -2.76
CA ILE A 98 9.94 9.05 -1.73
C ILE A 98 11.06 8.25 -1.06
N ARG A 99 10.90 6.92 -0.99
CA ARG A 99 11.91 5.97 -0.48
C ARG A 99 12.54 5.20 -1.64
N GLN A 100 13.46 5.84 -2.34
CA GLN A 100 14.23 5.23 -3.44
C GLN A 100 15.04 4.01 -2.98
N ASP A 101 15.40 3.94 -1.70
CA ASP A 101 16.04 2.76 -1.09
C ASP A 101 15.15 1.50 -1.12
N MET A 102 13.86 1.63 -1.44
CA MET A 102 12.96 0.49 -1.67
C MET A 102 13.05 -0.09 -3.09
N LEU A 103 13.69 0.61 -4.04
CA LEU A 103 13.81 0.16 -5.43
C LEU A 103 14.46 -1.22 -5.60
N PRO A 104 15.52 -1.60 -4.86
CA PRO A 104 16.08 -2.95 -4.93
C PRO A 104 15.06 -4.06 -4.57
N LEU A 105 14.09 -3.75 -3.71
CA LEU A 105 13.01 -4.68 -3.33
C LEU A 105 11.90 -4.76 -4.38
N MET A 106 11.88 -3.84 -5.36
CA MET A 106 10.98 -3.90 -6.52
C MET A 106 11.43 -4.89 -7.61
N ARG A 107 12.36 -5.81 -7.28
CA ARG A 107 12.65 -7.01 -8.09
C ARG A 107 11.41 -7.82 -8.47
N TYR A 108 10.30 -7.60 -7.75
CA TYR A 108 8.95 -8.02 -8.12
C TYR A 108 8.65 -7.86 -9.62
N ASP A 109 9.14 -6.83 -10.30
CA ASP A 109 8.95 -6.65 -11.75
C ASP A 109 9.42 -7.88 -12.56
N LYS A 110 10.61 -8.39 -12.23
CA LYS A 110 11.18 -9.60 -12.82
C LYS A 110 10.41 -10.85 -12.39
N GLU A 111 10.12 -10.97 -11.09
CA GLU A 111 9.38 -12.11 -10.54
C GLU A 111 7.96 -12.22 -11.12
N ARG A 112 7.32 -11.08 -11.40
CA ARG A 112 6.03 -10.98 -12.10
C ARG A 112 6.14 -11.46 -13.54
N ALA A 113 7.16 -11.02 -14.28
CA ALA A 113 7.37 -11.47 -15.65
C ALA A 113 7.59 -12.99 -15.71
N GLU A 114 8.33 -13.55 -14.75
CA GLU A 114 8.52 -14.99 -14.60
C GLU A 114 7.21 -15.72 -14.29
N CYS A 115 6.45 -15.26 -13.30
CA CYS A 115 5.15 -15.83 -12.96
C CYS A 115 4.19 -15.87 -14.16
N LEU A 116 4.14 -14.79 -14.96
CA LEU A 116 3.34 -14.75 -16.19
C LEU A 116 3.79 -15.81 -17.20
N ARG A 117 5.11 -15.89 -17.44
CA ARG A 117 5.71 -16.87 -18.36
C ARG A 117 5.40 -18.30 -17.94
N GLU A 118 5.56 -18.63 -16.65
CA GLU A 118 5.30 -19.96 -16.09
C GLU A 118 3.82 -20.36 -16.19
N ASN A 119 2.91 -19.39 -16.14
CA ASN A 119 1.47 -19.61 -16.29
C ASN A 119 0.97 -19.47 -17.74
N GLY A 120 1.87 -19.31 -18.72
CA GLY A 120 1.52 -19.24 -20.14
C GLY A 120 0.92 -17.90 -20.59
N PHE A 121 1.05 -16.84 -19.79
CA PHE A 121 0.58 -15.50 -20.13
C PHE A 121 1.71 -14.67 -20.73
N ARG A 122 1.43 -14.00 -21.86
CA ARG A 122 2.35 -13.01 -22.44
C ARG A 122 2.32 -11.69 -21.69
N GLU A 123 1.13 -11.30 -21.24
CA GLU A 123 0.89 -10.04 -20.55
C GLU A 123 -0.27 -10.18 -19.57
N ALA A 124 -0.30 -9.30 -18.58
CA ALA A 124 -1.44 -9.10 -17.72
C ALA A 124 -1.61 -7.60 -17.46
N LYS A 125 -2.87 -7.16 -17.45
CA LYS A 125 -3.23 -5.75 -17.32
C LYS A 125 -2.77 -5.15 -15.98
N TYR A 126 -2.97 -5.88 -14.88
CA TYR A 126 -2.74 -5.36 -13.54
C TYR A 126 -1.30 -5.55 -13.08
N LEU A 127 -0.83 -4.61 -12.26
CA LEU A 127 0.49 -4.66 -11.66
C LEU A 127 0.62 -5.87 -10.72
N PHE A 128 -0.42 -6.15 -9.92
CA PHE A 128 -0.59 -7.39 -9.15
C PHE A 128 -1.71 -8.24 -9.76
N PRO A 129 -1.40 -9.06 -10.79
CA PRO A 129 -2.41 -9.79 -11.52
C PRO A 129 -2.94 -10.98 -10.73
N ASN A 130 -4.25 -11.22 -10.83
CA ASN A 130 -4.87 -12.47 -10.42
C ASN A 130 -5.17 -13.29 -11.68
N LEU A 131 -4.28 -14.22 -12.01
CA LEU A 131 -4.29 -14.95 -13.29
C LEU A 131 -5.47 -15.92 -13.45
N HIS A 132 -6.10 -16.32 -12.35
CA HIS A 132 -7.18 -17.31 -12.36
C HIS A 132 -8.57 -16.71 -12.15
N TRP A 133 -8.68 -15.37 -12.16
CA TRP A 133 -9.95 -14.69 -11.91
C TRP A 133 -10.32 -13.75 -13.05
N HIS A 134 -11.59 -13.76 -13.45
CA HIS A 134 -12.09 -13.04 -14.62
C HIS A 134 -11.86 -11.52 -14.58
N THR A 135 -11.77 -10.90 -13.41
CA THR A 135 -11.48 -9.46 -13.31
C THR A 135 -10.00 -9.13 -13.50
N GLY A 136 -9.10 -10.12 -13.49
CA GLY A 136 -7.65 -9.95 -13.64
C GLY A 136 -6.93 -9.33 -12.44
N HIS A 137 -7.64 -8.93 -11.38
CA HIS A 137 -7.06 -8.35 -10.17
C HIS A 137 -7.61 -9.00 -8.89
N TYR A 138 -6.89 -8.84 -7.78
CA TYR A 138 -7.34 -9.34 -6.49
C TYR A 138 -8.52 -8.53 -5.92
N SER A 139 -9.42 -9.23 -5.23
CA SER A 139 -10.41 -8.61 -4.34
C SER A 139 -9.71 -7.89 -3.18
N GLU A 140 -10.39 -6.94 -2.55
CA GLU A 140 -9.85 -6.27 -1.36
C GLU A 140 -9.53 -7.28 -0.24
N ASN A 141 -10.40 -8.26 -0.01
CA ASN A 141 -10.18 -9.27 1.03
C ASN A 141 -8.96 -10.14 0.71
N SER A 142 -8.81 -10.60 -0.53
CA SER A 142 -7.65 -11.42 -0.95
C SER A 142 -6.34 -10.64 -0.79
N PHE A 143 -6.33 -9.37 -1.18
CA PHE A 143 -5.15 -8.50 -1.01
C PHE A 143 -4.81 -8.28 0.48
N ARG A 144 -5.83 -8.13 1.34
CA ARG A 144 -5.66 -8.07 2.81
C ARG A 144 -5.22 -9.41 3.42
N LYS A 145 -5.47 -10.56 2.77
CA LYS A 145 -4.96 -11.86 3.25
C LYS A 145 -3.45 -11.93 3.08
N VAL A 146 -2.90 -11.36 2.00
CA VAL A 146 -1.44 -11.24 1.80
C VAL A 146 -0.81 -10.44 2.94
N ALA A 147 -1.38 -9.28 3.27
CA ALA A 147 -0.90 -8.47 4.40
C ALA A 147 -0.94 -9.23 5.73
N ARG A 148 -2.03 -9.97 6.00
CA ARG A 148 -2.16 -10.81 7.21
C ARG A 148 -1.14 -11.94 7.26
N HIS A 149 -0.78 -12.50 6.11
CA HIS A 149 0.27 -13.51 6.03
C HIS A 149 1.63 -12.91 6.41
N ILE A 150 1.95 -11.71 5.92
CA ILE A 150 3.15 -10.96 6.34
C ILE A 150 3.13 -10.68 7.83
N SER A 151 1.99 -10.22 8.38
CA SER A 151 1.85 -9.98 9.82
C SER A 151 2.12 -11.22 10.66
N ALA A 152 1.60 -12.37 10.22
CA ALA A 152 1.80 -13.65 10.91
C ALA A 152 3.27 -14.10 10.86
N GLU A 153 3.91 -14.01 9.69
CA GLU A 153 5.32 -14.39 9.49
C GLU A 153 6.29 -13.45 10.21
N ALA A 154 5.96 -12.16 10.30
CA ALA A 154 6.75 -11.18 11.03
C ALA A 154 6.51 -11.19 12.55
N GLY A 155 5.39 -11.75 13.02
CA GLY A 155 4.94 -11.54 14.41
C GLY A 155 4.57 -10.09 14.73
N VAL A 156 4.23 -9.30 13.70
CA VAL A 156 3.93 -7.86 13.81
C VAL A 156 2.49 -7.59 13.41
N ASP A 157 1.69 -7.05 14.33
CA ASP A 157 0.35 -6.55 13.98
C ASP A 157 0.49 -5.24 13.18
N PHE A 158 0.16 -5.30 11.89
CA PHE A 158 0.11 -4.12 11.04
C PHE A 158 -0.98 -4.23 9.96
N SER A 159 -1.25 -3.12 9.29
CA SER A 159 -2.09 -3.09 8.10
C SER A 159 -1.44 -2.28 6.99
N LEU A 160 -1.81 -2.54 5.74
CA LEU A 160 -1.26 -1.83 4.58
C LEU A 160 -1.38 -0.30 4.68
N LYS A 161 -2.42 0.21 5.35
CA LYS A 161 -2.60 1.67 5.56
C LYS A 161 -1.51 2.28 6.43
N MET A 162 -0.86 1.48 7.29
CA MET A 162 0.16 1.96 8.21
C MET A 162 1.47 2.30 7.47
N PHE A 163 1.73 1.74 6.28
CA PHE A 163 2.90 2.14 5.48
C PHE A 163 2.87 3.62 5.14
N LEU A 164 1.73 4.13 4.66
CA LEU A 164 1.57 5.57 4.42
C LEU A 164 1.78 6.37 5.69
N ALA A 165 1.12 6.01 6.80
CA ALA A 165 1.24 6.75 8.05
C ALA A 165 2.70 6.79 8.55
N THR A 166 3.39 5.66 8.43
CA THR A 166 4.79 5.52 8.80
C THR A 166 5.70 6.33 7.88
N LEU A 167 5.47 6.28 6.57
CA LEU A 167 6.18 7.08 5.58
C LEU A 167 6.01 8.58 5.83
N CYS A 168 4.78 9.05 6.07
CA CYS A 168 4.51 10.44 6.45
C CYS A 168 5.28 10.82 7.71
N ASN A 169 5.21 10.01 8.76
CA ASN A 169 5.86 10.30 10.03
C ASN A 169 7.39 10.37 9.88
N LEU A 170 8.01 9.38 9.23
CA LEU A 170 9.45 9.34 9.01
C LEU A 170 9.93 10.48 8.10
N THR A 171 9.16 10.81 7.07
CA THR A 171 9.54 11.86 6.12
C THR A 171 9.46 13.25 6.76
N VAL A 172 8.36 13.55 7.46
CA VAL A 172 8.18 14.86 8.12
C VAL A 172 9.14 15.05 9.28
N ASN A 173 9.40 14.00 10.06
CA ASN A 173 10.33 14.07 11.18
C ASN A 173 11.80 14.09 10.73
N GLY A 174 12.11 13.51 9.56
CA GLY A 174 13.47 13.45 9.02
C GLY A 174 13.86 14.67 8.18
N ASP A 175 12.93 15.25 7.40
CA ASP A 175 13.19 16.37 6.49
C ASP A 175 11.89 17.09 6.10
N LEU A 176 11.64 18.26 6.71
CA LEU A 176 10.45 19.08 6.44
C LEU A 176 10.37 19.59 4.98
N SER A 177 11.48 19.65 4.24
CA SER A 177 11.47 20.10 2.84
C SER A 177 10.70 19.13 1.92
N ARG A 178 10.48 17.88 2.37
CA ARG A 178 9.72 16.84 1.64
C ARG A 178 8.22 16.92 1.85
N LEU A 179 7.73 17.88 2.66
CA LEU A 179 6.29 18.09 2.89
C LEU A 179 5.46 18.24 1.60
N PRO A 180 5.89 19.00 0.58
CA PRO A 180 5.15 19.11 -0.67
C PRO A 180 4.97 17.75 -1.36
N ALA A 181 6.04 16.95 -1.49
CA ALA A 181 5.96 15.61 -2.07
C ALA A 181 5.04 14.68 -1.25
N MET A 182 5.12 14.73 0.08
CA MET A 182 4.24 13.96 0.95
C MET A 182 2.76 14.37 0.83
N SER A 183 2.48 15.66 0.65
CA SER A 183 1.11 16.17 0.54
C SER A 183 0.36 15.57 -0.66
N VAL A 184 1.06 15.34 -1.78
CA VAL A 184 0.53 14.69 -2.99
C VAL A 184 0.11 13.23 -2.69
N GLN A 185 0.79 12.56 -1.77
CA GLN A 185 0.45 11.19 -1.34
C GLN A 185 -0.78 11.15 -0.43
N THR A 186 -1.07 12.22 0.31
CA THR A 186 -2.17 12.26 1.27
C THR A 186 -3.54 12.70 0.71
N ARG A 187 -3.61 12.95 -0.61
CA ARG A 187 -4.85 13.29 -1.35
C ARG A 187 -6.08 12.43 -1.02
#